data_AF-A0A3B4AQK2-F1
#
_entry.id   AF-A0A3B4AQK2-F1
#
_cell.length_a   1.000
_cell.length_b   1.000
_cell.length_c   1.000
_cell.angle_alpha   90.00
_cell.angle_beta   90.00
_cell.angle_gamma   90.00
#
_symmetry.space_group_name_H-M   'P 1'
#
loop_
_entity.id
_entity.type
_entity.pdbx_description
1 polymer ?
#
loop_
_entity_poly.entity_id
_entity_poly.type
_entity_poly.pdbx_seq_one_letter_code
_entity_poly.pdbx_strand_id
1 'polypeptide(L)'
;MMSFCFTLLLLVLSLCVFIFTEIFIKYIYFTFNVDLLPTVIHALRVLRTSSSQVPNFPEFVSVGYLDDLQITHFDSVTREYVPKQEWMKKITEEEPEYWKINRRLALGHEQVGKSQIETVKRRLDMTGGLCHFYFFHIHKQTHKHNNSTLISNVQLCK
;
A
#
# COMPACT_ATOMS: atom_id res chain seq x y z
N MET A 1 -63.35 -15.66 -38.78
CA MET A 1 -63.22 -14.86 -37.53
C MET A 1 -62.21 -15.46 -36.54
N MET A 2 -62.11 -16.79 -36.36
CA MET A 2 -61.15 -17.42 -35.43
C MET A 2 -59.65 -17.26 -35.77
N SER A 3 -59.30 -17.21 -37.07
CA SER A 3 -57.89 -17.11 -37.51
C SER A 3 -57.19 -15.82 -37.08
N PHE A 4 -57.91 -14.68 -37.08
CA PHE A 4 -57.38 -13.39 -36.65
C PHE A 4 -57.02 -13.35 -35.15
N CYS A 5 -57.79 -14.07 -34.32
CA CYS A 5 -57.56 -14.16 -32.89
C CYS A 5 -56.28 -14.96 -32.58
N PHE A 6 -56.04 -16.03 -33.33
CA PHE A 6 -54.85 -16.87 -33.20
C PHE A 6 -53.56 -16.13 -33.61
N THR A 7 -53.60 -15.40 -34.73
CA THR A 7 -52.45 -14.58 -35.16
C THR A 7 -52.14 -13.44 -34.19
N LEU A 8 -53.15 -12.81 -33.61
CA LEU A 8 -52.97 -11.75 -32.62
C LEU A 8 -52.34 -12.29 -31.32
N LEU A 9 -52.78 -13.46 -30.85
CA LEU A 9 -52.21 -14.12 -29.69
C LEU A 9 -50.74 -14.47 -29.89
N LEU A 10 -50.38 -15.01 -31.06
CA LEU A 10 -48.99 -15.32 -31.40
C LEU A 10 -48.09 -14.08 -31.44
N LEU A 11 -48.60 -12.95 -31.97
CA LEU A 11 -47.86 -11.68 -31.99
C LEU A 11 -47.65 -11.13 -30.58
N VAL A 12 -48.66 -11.18 -29.72
CA VAL A 12 -48.53 -10.74 -28.32
C VAL A 12 -47.53 -11.61 -27.56
N LEU A 13 -47.56 -12.92 -27.75
CA LEU A 13 -46.59 -13.84 -27.14
C LEU A 13 -45.17 -13.57 -27.63
N SER A 14 -44.98 -13.34 -28.94
CA SER A 14 -43.67 -13.02 -29.52
C SER A 14 -43.11 -11.69 -28.98
N LEU A 15 -43.94 -10.66 -28.88
CA LEU A 15 -43.56 -9.37 -28.29
C LEU A 15 -43.22 -9.50 -26.80
N CYS A 16 -44.00 -10.26 -26.03
CA CYS A 16 -43.70 -10.53 -24.62
C CYS A 16 -42.35 -11.23 -24.44
N VAL A 17 -42.03 -12.23 -25.28
CA VAL A 17 -40.73 -12.91 -25.25
C VAL A 17 -39.59 -11.96 -25.64
N PHE A 18 -39.79 -11.11 -26.65
CA PHE A 18 -38.80 -10.10 -27.05
C PHE A 18 -38.54 -9.06 -25.95
N ILE A 19 -39.59 -8.55 -25.31
CA ILE A 19 -39.46 -7.59 -24.21
C ILE A 19 -38.78 -8.23 -23.00
N PHE A 20 -39.16 -9.47 -22.65
CA PHE A 20 -38.57 -10.19 -21.54
C PHE A 20 -37.08 -10.44 -21.74
N THR A 21 -36.68 -10.85 -22.95
CA THR A 21 -35.27 -11.09 -23.30
C THR A 21 -34.45 -9.80 -23.27
N GLU A 22 -34.95 -8.70 -23.82
CA GLU A 22 -34.28 -7.38 -23.76
C GLU A 22 -34.08 -6.87 -22.32
N ILE A 23 -35.10 -7.00 -21.47
CA ILE A 23 -35.02 -6.61 -20.05
C ILE A 23 -34.01 -7.51 -19.32
N PHE A 24 -34.06 -8.82 -19.56
CA PHE A 24 -33.16 -9.78 -18.95
C PHE A 24 -31.69 -9.54 -19.36
N ILE A 25 -31.43 -9.24 -20.64
CA ILE A 25 -30.10 -8.89 -21.15
C ILE A 25 -29.59 -7.60 -20.49
N LYS A 26 -30.43 -6.56 -20.40
CA LYS A 26 -30.06 -5.31 -19.71
C LYS A 26 -29.78 -5.52 -18.23
N TYR A 27 -30.56 -6.38 -17.57
CA TYR A 27 -30.36 -6.73 -16.16
C TYR A 27 -29.03 -7.47 -15.97
N ILE A 28 -28.71 -8.46 -16.81
CA ILE A 28 -27.41 -9.15 -16.79
C ILE A 28 -26.27 -8.18 -17.05
N TYR A 29 -26.42 -7.28 -18.04
CA TYR A 29 -25.39 -6.28 -18.32
C TYR A 29 -25.19 -5.36 -17.11
N PHE A 30 -26.27 -4.92 -16.47
CA PHE A 30 -26.20 -4.09 -15.28
C PHE A 30 -25.52 -4.81 -14.11
N THR A 31 -25.87 -6.05 -13.80
CA THR A 31 -25.23 -6.82 -12.72
C THR A 31 -23.76 -7.10 -13.00
N PHE A 32 -23.42 -7.48 -14.24
CA PHE A 32 -22.03 -7.74 -14.64
C PHE A 32 -21.14 -6.49 -14.55
N ASN A 33 -21.65 -5.30 -14.90
CA ASN A 33 -20.89 -4.06 -14.80
C ASN A 33 -20.62 -3.63 -13.35
N VAL A 34 -21.52 -3.95 -12.41
CA VAL A 34 -21.34 -3.62 -10.98
C VAL A 34 -20.23 -4.46 -10.35
N ASP A 35 -20.12 -5.74 -10.70
CA ASP A 35 -19.07 -6.64 -10.18
C ASP A 35 -17.69 -6.39 -10.81
N LEU A 36 -17.64 -5.70 -11.95
CA LEU A 36 -16.39 -5.35 -12.66
C LEU A 36 -15.78 -4.02 -12.21
N LEU A 37 -16.34 -3.34 -11.20
CA LEU A 37 -15.71 -2.12 -10.68
C LEU A 37 -14.31 -2.46 -10.14
N PRO A 38 -13.25 -1.76 -10.58
CA PRO A 38 -11.91 -2.03 -10.13
C PRO A 38 -11.85 -1.84 -8.61
N THR A 39 -11.51 -2.92 -7.91
CA THR A 39 -11.24 -2.83 -6.47
C THR A 39 -10.03 -1.93 -6.28
N VAL A 40 -10.21 -0.79 -5.62
CA VAL A 40 -9.10 0.10 -5.28
C VAL A 40 -8.24 -0.59 -4.21
N ILE A 41 -6.96 -0.73 -4.50
CA ILE A 41 -5.96 -1.31 -3.59
C ILE A 41 -5.04 -0.16 -3.17
N HIS A 42 -5.02 0.15 -1.87
CA HIS A 42 -4.07 1.10 -1.32
C HIS A 42 -2.87 0.35 -0.74
N ALA A 43 -1.66 0.86 -0.97
CA ALA A 43 -0.42 0.25 -0.51
C ALA A 43 0.39 1.25 0.32
N LEU A 44 0.54 0.96 1.62
CA LEU A 44 1.49 1.66 2.47
C LEU A 44 2.86 0.98 2.36
N ARG A 45 3.86 1.70 1.87
CA ARG A 45 5.25 1.24 1.74
C ARG A 45 6.15 2.00 2.70
N VAL A 46 6.90 1.28 3.51
CA VAL A 46 7.88 1.85 4.44
C VAL A 46 9.27 1.36 4.05
N LEU A 47 10.11 2.29 3.64
CA LEU A 47 11.52 2.08 3.33
C LEU A 47 12.35 2.53 4.53
N ARG A 48 13.16 1.63 5.08
CA ARG A 48 14.14 1.98 6.11
C ARG A 48 15.53 1.67 5.60
N THR A 49 16.41 2.64 5.74
CA THR A 49 17.81 2.52 5.34
C THR A 49 18.66 2.74 6.58
N SER A 50 19.50 1.77 6.91
CA SER A 50 20.58 1.93 7.87
C SER A 50 21.89 2.02 7.10
N SER A 51 22.79 2.89 7.54
CA SER A 51 24.10 3.03 6.93
C SER A 51 25.19 3.24 7.97
N SER A 52 26.42 2.88 7.62
CA SER A 52 27.60 3.10 8.45
C SER A 52 28.72 3.70 7.62
N GLN A 53 29.29 4.80 8.13
CA GLN A 53 30.47 5.47 7.57
C GLN A 53 30.25 6.08 6.18
N VAL A 54 29.01 6.50 5.87
CA VAL A 54 28.67 7.26 4.65
C VAL A 54 28.78 8.76 4.94
N PRO A 55 29.70 9.51 4.31
CA PRO A 55 29.78 10.96 4.50
C PRO A 55 28.48 11.65 4.06
N ASN A 56 28.01 12.62 4.82
CA ASN A 56 26.82 13.44 4.52
C ASN A 56 25.49 12.67 4.37
N PHE A 57 25.40 11.42 4.85
CA PHE A 57 24.17 10.65 4.84
C PHE A 57 23.80 10.20 6.26
N PRO A 58 22.51 10.27 6.67
CA PRO A 58 22.10 9.82 7.99
C PRO A 58 22.37 8.32 8.21
N GLU A 59 22.77 7.96 9.42
CA GLU A 59 22.95 6.56 9.81
C GLU A 59 21.64 5.75 9.72
N PHE A 60 20.49 6.42 9.87
CA PHE A 60 19.20 5.80 9.66
C PHE A 60 18.20 6.77 9.03
N VAL A 61 17.42 6.27 8.07
CA VAL A 61 16.34 6.99 7.41
C VAL A 61 15.13 6.07 7.31
N SER A 62 13.94 6.56 7.63
CA SER A 62 12.66 5.87 7.42
C SER A 62 11.72 6.76 6.61
N VAL A 63 11.23 6.24 5.48
CA VAL A 63 10.32 6.95 4.58
C VAL A 63 9.06 6.15 4.39
N GLY A 64 7.90 6.78 4.59
CA GLY A 64 6.59 6.19 4.35
C GLY A 64 5.97 6.74 3.07
N TYR A 65 5.42 5.85 2.25
CA TYR A 65 4.64 6.16 1.06
C TYR A 65 3.25 5.54 1.17
N LEU A 66 2.21 6.31 0.90
CA LEU A 66 0.87 5.79 0.66
C LEU A 66 0.64 5.81 -0.85
N ASP A 67 0.45 4.64 -1.44
CA ASP A 67 0.57 4.43 -2.87
C ASP A 67 1.92 4.98 -3.34
N ASP A 68 1.93 5.97 -4.24
CA ASP A 68 3.16 6.64 -4.72
C ASP A 68 3.46 7.99 -4.03
N LEU A 69 2.63 8.39 -3.06
CA LEU A 69 2.76 9.67 -2.37
C LEU A 69 3.60 9.52 -1.10
N GLN A 70 4.68 10.29 -0.97
CA GLN A 70 5.45 10.33 0.27
C GLN A 70 4.62 11.00 1.37
N ILE A 71 4.38 10.30 2.47
CA ILE A 71 3.55 10.79 3.58
C ILE A 71 4.37 11.17 4.81
N THR A 72 5.49 10.50 5.04
CA THR A 72 6.33 10.69 6.22
C THR A 72 7.81 10.56 5.89
N HIS A 73 8.63 11.32 6.63
CA HIS A 73 10.08 11.23 6.58
C HIS A 73 10.63 11.28 8.00
N PHE A 74 11.56 10.37 8.31
CA PHE A 74 12.33 10.37 9.55
C PHE A 74 13.80 10.16 9.18
N ASP A 75 14.69 10.89 9.82
CA ASP A 75 16.13 10.69 9.74
C ASP A 75 16.77 10.70 11.13
N SER A 76 17.93 10.09 11.25
CA SER A 76 18.68 10.00 12.51
C SER A 76 19.36 11.32 12.91
N VAL A 77 19.31 12.36 12.06
CA VAL A 77 19.92 13.67 12.34
C VAL A 77 18.96 14.51 13.18
N THR A 78 17.73 14.67 12.71
CA THR A 78 16.64 15.38 13.39
C THR A 78 15.96 14.50 14.43
N ARG A 79 15.90 13.19 14.20
CA ARG A 79 15.19 12.20 15.03
C ARG A 79 13.72 12.57 15.25
N GLU A 80 13.13 13.19 14.24
CA GLU A 80 11.73 13.61 14.23
C GLU A 80 11.03 13.09 12.97
N TYR A 81 9.74 12.79 13.09
CA TYR A 81 8.91 12.50 11.94
C TYR A 81 8.40 13.81 11.34
N VAL A 82 8.69 14.02 10.07
CA VAL A 82 8.20 15.15 9.29
C VAL A 82 7.05 14.67 8.40
N PRO A 83 5.80 15.11 8.66
CA PRO A 83 4.69 14.86 7.76
C PRO A 83 4.87 15.64 6.46
N LYS A 84 4.61 14.99 5.32
CA LYS A 84 4.79 15.58 3.98
C LYS A 84 3.48 16.00 3.32
N GLN A 85 2.35 15.48 3.80
CA GLN A 85 1.03 15.77 3.27
C GLN A 85 0.20 16.57 4.27
N GLU A 86 -0.67 17.46 3.79
CA GLU A 86 -1.52 18.32 4.64
C GLU A 86 -2.40 17.50 5.59
N TRP A 87 -2.95 16.38 5.12
CA TRP A 87 -3.75 15.49 5.95
C TRP A 87 -2.93 14.76 7.03
N MET A 88 -1.64 14.50 6.79
CA MET A 88 -0.74 13.98 7.83
C MET A 88 -0.41 15.04 8.89
N LYS A 89 -0.43 16.34 8.54
CA LYS A 89 -0.23 17.41 9.52
C LYS A 89 -1.39 17.46 10.51
N LYS A 90 -2.63 17.28 10.05
CA LYS A 90 -3.82 17.22 10.92
C LYS A 90 -3.72 16.13 12.00
N ILE A 91 -3.17 14.96 11.66
CA ILE A 91 -2.91 13.87 12.63
C ILE A 91 -1.99 14.33 13.77
N THR A 92 -1.06 15.25 13.50
CA THR A 92 -0.16 15.82 14.50
C THR A 92 -0.91 16.63 15.56
N GLU A 93 -1.99 17.31 15.14
CA GLU A 93 -2.83 18.14 16.02
C GLU A 93 -3.87 17.28 16.75
N GLU A 94 -4.47 16.32 16.04
CA GLU A 94 -5.54 15.45 16.55
C GLU A 94 -5.03 14.37 17.51
N GLU A 95 -3.85 13.80 17.25
CA GLU A 95 -3.31 12.67 18.03
C GLU A 95 -1.80 12.81 18.30
N PRO A 96 -1.39 13.67 19.26
CA PRO A 96 0.04 13.93 19.53
C PRO A 96 0.82 12.69 20.01
N GLU A 97 0.14 11.69 20.58
CA GLU A 97 0.77 10.42 20.99
C GLU A 97 1.17 9.53 19.81
N TYR A 98 0.50 9.65 18.66
CA TYR A 98 0.81 8.89 17.45
C TYR A 98 2.28 9.05 17.06
N TRP A 99 2.77 10.29 17.04
CA TRP A 99 4.16 10.57 16.67
C TRP A 99 5.17 10.14 17.72
N LYS A 100 4.81 10.16 19.02
CA LYS A 100 5.69 9.67 20.09
C LYS A 100 5.92 8.16 19.97
N ILE A 101 4.86 7.40 19.70
CA ILE A 101 4.94 5.95 19.49
C ILE A 101 5.78 5.65 18.24
N ASN A 102 5.47 6.28 17.12
CA ASN A 102 6.23 6.08 15.88
C ASN A 102 7.70 6.46 16.03
N ARG A 103 8.01 7.57 16.71
CA ARG A 103 9.39 7.97 17.03
C ARG A 103 10.10 6.90 17.83
N ARG A 104 9.47 6.34 18.88
CA ARG A 104 10.06 5.26 19.68
C ARG A 104 10.35 4.00 18.84
N LEU A 105 9.43 3.65 17.95
CA LEU A 105 9.62 2.53 17.02
C LEU A 105 10.79 2.80 16.05
N ALA A 106 10.89 4.01 15.49
CA ALA A 106 11.98 4.40 14.60
C ALA A 106 13.34 4.32 15.31
N LEU A 107 13.44 4.79 16.55
CA LEU A 107 14.67 4.69 17.35
C LEU A 107 15.04 3.22 17.64
N GLY A 108 14.05 2.37 17.92
CA GLY A 108 14.28 0.92 18.04
C GLY A 108 14.81 0.30 16.74
N HIS A 109 14.24 0.70 15.59
CA HIS A 109 14.72 0.25 14.28
C HIS A 109 16.12 0.78 13.94
N GLU A 110 16.46 2.02 14.33
CA GLU A 110 17.82 2.58 14.21
C GLU A 110 18.83 1.68 14.95
N GLN A 111 18.55 1.29 16.19
CA GLN A 111 19.41 0.41 16.98
C GLN A 111 19.55 -0.98 16.36
N VAL A 112 18.45 -1.58 15.90
CA VAL A 112 18.49 -2.87 15.19
C VAL A 112 19.34 -2.78 13.94
N GLY A 113 19.18 -1.73 13.15
CA GLY A 113 19.97 -1.47 11.95
C GLY A 113 21.46 -1.38 12.22
N LYS A 114 21.86 -0.66 13.28
CA LYS A 114 23.26 -0.57 13.73
C LYS A 114 23.83 -1.94 14.09
N SER A 115 23.11 -2.70 14.92
CA SER A 115 23.52 -4.05 15.32
C SER A 115 23.65 -5.01 14.13
N GLN A 116 22.76 -4.90 13.15
CA GLN A 116 22.84 -5.71 11.94
C GLN A 116 24.06 -5.34 11.09
N ILE A 117 24.35 -4.05 10.91
CA ILE A 117 25.54 -3.62 10.18
C ILE A 117 26.82 -4.11 10.88
N GLU A 118 26.90 -4.02 12.21
CA GLU A 118 28.05 -4.56 12.97
C GLU A 118 28.19 -6.07 12.81
N THR A 119 27.07 -6.80 12.88
CA THR A 119 27.03 -8.26 12.68
C THR A 119 27.55 -8.63 11.29
N VAL A 120 27.12 -7.88 10.28
CA VAL A 120 27.54 -8.05 8.89
C VAL A 120 29.02 -7.73 8.71
N LYS A 121 29.51 -6.62 9.25
CA LYS A 121 30.92 -6.25 9.23
C LYS A 121 31.78 -7.35 9.83
N ARG A 122 31.36 -7.91 10.97
CA ARG A 122 32.05 -9.05 11.62
C ARG A 122 32.04 -10.31 10.78
N ARG A 123 30.92 -10.66 10.13
CA ARG A 123 30.80 -11.88 9.32
C ARG A 123 31.63 -11.85 8.04
N LEU A 124 31.90 -10.66 7.52
CA LEU A 124 32.67 -10.44 6.30
C LEU A 124 34.10 -9.97 6.59
N ASP A 125 34.53 -9.99 7.85
CA ASP A 125 35.84 -9.49 8.32
C ASP A 125 36.17 -8.06 7.83
N MET A 126 35.15 -7.21 7.71
CA MET A 126 35.28 -5.82 7.26
C MET A 126 35.48 -4.86 8.43
N THR A 127 36.65 -4.23 8.52
CA THR A 127 37.00 -3.26 9.58
C THR A 127 36.79 -1.79 9.19
N GLY A 128 36.50 -1.49 7.91
CA GLY A 128 36.37 -0.11 7.41
C GLY A 128 35.55 0.08 6.14
N GLY A 129 34.64 -0.85 5.82
CA GLY A 129 33.80 -0.80 4.62
C GLY A 129 32.51 0.00 4.78
N LEU A 130 32.00 0.50 3.64
CA LEU A 130 30.73 1.19 3.54
C LEU A 130 29.61 0.13 3.56
N CYS A 131 28.76 0.17 4.57
CA CYS A 131 27.65 -0.77 4.69
C CYS A 131 26.32 -0.03 4.63
N HIS A 132 25.49 -0.40 3.66
CA HIS A 132 24.08 -0.04 3.59
C HIS A 132 23.23 -1.27 3.84
N PHE A 133 22.23 -1.09 4.69
CA PHE A 133 21.22 -2.11 4.95
C PHE A 133 19.85 -1.52 4.65
N TYR A 134 19.12 -2.15 3.75
CA TYR A 134 17.79 -1.72 3.35
C TYR A 134 16.75 -2.71 3.87
N PHE A 135 15.75 -2.18 4.57
CA PHE A 135 14.54 -2.90 4.93
C PHE A 135 13.37 -2.34 4.15
N PHE A 136 12.67 -3.23 3.46
CA PHE A 136 11.48 -2.87 2.71
C PHE A 136 10.25 -3.60 3.24
N HIS A 137 9.31 -2.83 3.77
CA HIS A 137 8.04 -3.34 4.30
C HIS A 137 6.87 -2.76 3.51
N ILE A 138 6.01 -3.63 2.95
CA ILE A 138 4.78 -3.20 2.30
C ILE A 138 3.58 -3.75 3.06
N HIS A 139 2.66 -2.86 3.39
CA HIS A 139 1.32 -3.20 3.85
C HIS A 139 0.32 -2.89 2.73
N LYS A 140 -0.45 -3.90 2.31
CA LYS A 140 -1.49 -3.73 1.29
C LYS A 140 -2.86 -3.85 1.95
N GLN A 141 -3.69 -2.84 1.73
CA GLN A 141 -5.04 -2.80 2.23
C GLN A 141 -6.02 -2.75 1.05
N THR A 142 -6.98 -3.66 1.06
CA THR A 142 -8.13 -3.67 0.15
C THR A 142 -9.40 -3.51 0.98
N HIS A 143 -10.49 -3.05 0.36
CA HIS A 143 -11.78 -2.91 1.04
C HIS A 143 -12.29 -4.24 1.68
N LYS A 144 -11.78 -5.40 1.24
CA LYS A 144 -12.21 -6.73 1.70
C LYS A 144 -11.16 -7.49 2.51
N HIS A 145 -9.88 -7.14 2.43
CA HIS A 145 -8.78 -7.88 3.08
C HIS A 145 -7.56 -6.97 3.38
N ASN A 146 -6.92 -7.21 4.53
CA ASN A 146 -5.66 -6.58 4.93
C ASN A 146 -4.55 -7.63 4.95
N ASN A 147 -3.55 -7.46 4.07
CA ASN A 147 -2.40 -8.36 3.99
C ASN A 147 -1.10 -7.56 4.17
N SER A 148 -0.24 -8.01 5.09
CA SER A 148 1.12 -7.47 5.22
C SER A 148 2.12 -8.41 4.53
N THR A 149 3.09 -7.84 3.83
CA THR A 149 4.15 -8.62 3.18
C THR A 149 5.50 -7.92 3.40
N LEU A 150 6.39 -8.59 4.13
CA LEU A 150 7.80 -8.20 4.18
C LEU A 150 8.46 -8.68 2.88
N ILE A 151 8.98 -7.75 2.07
CA ILE A 151 9.37 -8.09 0.69
C ILE A 151 10.88 -8.26 0.52
N SER A 152 11.74 -7.68 1.37
CA SER A 152 13.16 -8.04 1.39
C SER A 152 13.96 -7.30 2.45
N ASN A 153 15.02 -7.97 2.92
CA ASN A 153 16.19 -7.35 3.51
C ASN A 153 17.28 -7.38 2.44
N VAL A 154 17.71 -6.22 1.94
CA VAL A 154 18.82 -6.14 0.97
C VAL A 154 20.01 -5.54 1.67
N GLN A 155 21.11 -6.28 1.67
CA GLN A 155 22.38 -5.85 2.25
C GLN A 155 23.34 -5.50 1.11
N LEU A 156 23.89 -4.29 1.15
CA LEU A 156 24.93 -3.87 0.23
C LEU A 156 26.13 -3.39 1.06
N CYS A 157 27.20 -4.17 1.05
CA CYS A 157 28.46 -3.81 1.69
C CYS A 157 29.57 -3.76 0.63
N LYS A 158 30.33 -2.67 0.61
CA LYS A 158 31.43 -2.45 -0.34
C LYS A 158 32.71 -2.06 0.40
#